data_AF-A0A507DRU3-F1
#
_entry.id   AF-A0A507DRU3-F1
#
_cell.length_a   1.000
_cell.length_b   1.000
_cell.length_c   1.000
_cell.angle_alpha   90.00
_cell.angle_beta   90.00
_cell.angle_gamma   90.00
#
_symmetry.space_group_name_H-M   'P 1'
#
loop_
_entity.id
_entity.type
_entity.pdbx_description
1 polymer ?
#
loop_
_entity_poly.entity_id
_entity_poly.type
_entity_poly.pdbx_seq_one_letter_code
_entity_poly.pdbx_strand_id
1 'polypeptide(L)'
;MELDVKTKATLVPQPRGAITTPSAFLTAIGRSCADVSDKFKSWDHLFTATSLEMGDSLAIPVRKRKYILLWREWFKRGIEPRTIEIPKRAKKHLRLKNRVQLVRLKKQGLA
;
A
#
# COMPACT_ATOMS: atom_id res chain seq x y z
N MET A 1 -20.44 0.77 13.81
CA MET A 1 -21.51 -0.27 13.77
C MET A 1 -20.88 -1.57 14.22
N GLU A 2 -21.33 -2.14 15.33
CA GLU A 2 -20.93 -3.48 15.75
C GLU A 2 -21.47 -4.47 14.72
N LEU A 3 -20.57 -5.13 13.97
CA LEU A 3 -20.97 -6.15 13.00
C LEU A 3 -21.33 -7.45 13.72
N ASP A 4 -22.33 -8.16 13.20
CA ASP A 4 -22.72 -9.49 13.67
C ASP A 4 -21.53 -10.47 13.59
N VAL A 5 -21.43 -11.38 14.56
CA VAL A 5 -20.32 -12.33 14.73
C VAL A 5 -20.12 -13.18 13.46
N LYS A 6 -21.22 -13.58 12.82
CA LYS A 6 -21.18 -14.35 11.56
C LYS A 6 -20.59 -13.54 10.40
N THR A 7 -20.94 -12.26 10.32
CA THR A 7 -20.37 -11.35 9.31
C THR A 7 -18.89 -11.07 9.58
N LYS A 8 -18.50 -10.86 10.84
CA LYS A 8 -17.09 -10.72 11.24
C LYS A 8 -16.28 -11.97 10.88
N ALA A 9 -16.78 -13.17 11.17
CA ALA A 9 -16.11 -14.43 10.87
C ALA A 9 -15.91 -14.68 9.35
N THR A 10 -16.80 -14.14 8.51
CA THR A 10 -16.66 -14.23 7.04
C THR A 10 -15.68 -13.18 6.50
N LEU A 11 -15.57 -12.04 7.17
CA LEU A 11 -14.75 -10.90 6.74
C LEU A 11 -13.30 -10.98 7.21
N VAL A 12 -13.07 -11.55 8.39
CA VAL A 12 -11.77 -11.63 9.05
C VAL A 12 -11.15 -13.02 8.83
N PRO A 13 -10.12 -13.14 7.98
CA PRO A 13 -9.41 -14.40 7.80
C PRO A 13 -8.56 -14.73 9.03
N GLN A 14 -8.38 -16.02 9.31
CA GLN A 14 -7.49 -16.48 10.36
C GLN A 14 -6.05 -15.99 10.08
N PRO A 15 -5.30 -15.58 11.12
CA PRO A 15 -3.89 -15.27 10.97
C PRO A 15 -3.11 -16.50 10.48
N ARG A 16 -2.13 -16.31 9.60
CA ARG A 16 -1.39 -17.42 8.97
C ARG A 16 0.11 -17.14 8.97
N GLY A 17 0.90 -18.16 9.29
CA GLY A 17 2.36 -18.10 9.31
C GLY A 17 2.88 -17.01 10.24
N ALA A 18 3.82 -16.20 9.76
CA ALA A 18 4.41 -15.09 10.51
C ALA A 18 3.51 -13.84 10.60
N ILE A 19 2.34 -13.84 9.95
CA ILE A 19 1.49 -12.65 9.84
C ILE A 19 0.32 -12.80 10.79
N THR A 20 0.54 -12.34 12.02
CA THR A 20 -0.45 -12.38 13.11
C THR A 20 -0.96 -11.01 13.52
N THR A 21 -0.21 -9.95 13.21
CA THR A 21 -0.54 -8.58 13.61
C THR A 21 -0.79 -7.67 12.40
N PRO A 22 -1.59 -6.59 12.54
CA PRO A 22 -1.76 -5.60 11.48
C PRO A 22 -0.44 -5.01 11.01
N SER A 23 0.49 -4.75 11.92
CA SER A 23 1.82 -4.22 11.61
C SER A 23 2.64 -5.19 10.76
N ALA A 24 2.63 -6.49 11.10
CA ALA A 24 3.30 -7.53 10.30
C ALA A 24 2.72 -7.60 8.88
N PHE A 25 1.38 -7.55 8.74
CA PHE A 25 0.72 -7.58 7.44
C PHE A 25 1.07 -6.36 6.58
N LEU A 26 0.98 -5.16 7.15
CA LEU A 26 1.25 -3.91 6.44
C LEU A 26 2.72 -3.74 6.07
N THR A 27 3.63 -4.28 6.88
CA THR A 27 5.04 -4.37 6.56
C THR A 27 5.29 -5.35 5.41
N ALA A 28 4.67 -6.54 5.43
CA ALA A 28 4.87 -7.57 4.42
C ALA A 28 4.43 -7.14 3.00
N ILE A 29 3.30 -6.42 2.87
CA ILE A 29 2.80 -5.93 1.58
C ILE A 29 3.63 -4.77 0.99
N GLY A 30 4.45 -4.11 1.81
CA GLY A 30 5.34 -3.02 1.40
C GLY A 30 4.63 -1.72 1.00
N ARG A 31 5.21 -0.98 0.04
CA ARG A 31 4.74 0.33 -0.46
C ARG A 31 4.48 1.38 0.64
N SER A 32 5.34 1.39 1.66
CA SER A 32 5.24 2.27 2.83
C SER A 32 3.89 2.13 3.55
N CYS A 33 3.27 0.95 3.53
CA CYS A 33 2.05 0.72 4.30
C CYS A 33 2.31 0.53 5.79
N ALA A 34 3.56 0.23 6.18
CA ALA A 34 3.99 0.19 7.57
C ALA A 34 3.71 1.51 8.30
N ASP A 35 3.87 2.68 7.66
CA ASP A 35 3.66 3.99 8.30
C ASP A 35 2.23 4.22 8.84
N VAL A 36 1.26 3.44 8.38
CA VAL A 36 -0.14 3.56 8.82
C VAL A 36 -0.56 2.42 9.74
N SER A 37 0.39 1.59 10.21
CA SER A 37 0.09 0.47 11.12
C SER A 37 -0.59 0.91 12.40
N ASP A 38 -0.16 2.05 12.95
CA ASP A 38 -0.61 2.55 14.25
C ASP A 38 -2.08 3.01 14.23
N LYS A 39 -2.64 3.17 13.03
CA LYS A 39 -4.06 3.50 12.83
C LYS A 39 -4.97 2.28 13.04
N PHE A 40 -4.43 1.07 12.94
CA PHE A 40 -5.21 -0.15 13.09
C PHE A 40 -5.05 -0.75 14.48
N LYS A 41 -6.15 -0.78 15.25
CA LYS A 41 -6.17 -1.23 16.64
C LYS A 41 -6.02 -2.75 16.81
N SER A 42 -6.52 -3.53 15.87
CA SER A 42 -6.52 -5.00 15.94
C SER A 42 -6.54 -5.64 14.55
N TRP A 43 -6.32 -6.95 14.49
CA TRP A 43 -6.44 -7.75 13.28
C TRP A 43 -7.85 -7.64 12.68
N ASP A 44 -8.88 -7.78 13.51
CA ASP A 44 -10.28 -7.63 13.12
C ASP A 44 -10.57 -6.25 12.55
N HIS A 45 -10.03 -5.21 13.18
CA HIS A 45 -10.20 -3.84 12.72
C HIS A 45 -9.57 -3.64 11.32
N LEU A 46 -8.38 -4.20 11.06
CA LEU A 46 -7.76 -4.15 9.73
C LEU A 46 -8.65 -4.79 8.66
N PHE A 47 -9.23 -5.96 8.94
CA PHE A 47 -10.03 -6.72 7.98
C PHE A 47 -11.51 -6.32 7.90
N THR A 48 -11.95 -5.45 8.80
CA THR A 48 -13.33 -4.95 8.84
C THR A 48 -13.43 -3.50 8.35
N ALA A 49 -12.39 -2.69 8.58
CA ALA A 49 -12.42 -1.26 8.27
C ALA A 49 -12.83 -0.98 6.82
N THR A 50 -13.74 -0.02 6.65
CA THR A 50 -14.26 0.36 5.32
C THR A 50 -13.36 1.40 4.64
N SER A 51 -13.49 1.56 3.32
CA SER A 51 -12.70 2.58 2.59
C SER A 51 -13.00 4.00 3.04
N LEU A 52 -14.24 4.25 3.51
CA LEU A 52 -14.68 5.54 4.06
C LEU A 52 -14.04 5.77 5.42
N GLU A 53 -14.17 4.81 6.35
CA GLU A 53 -13.53 4.88 7.68
C GLU A 53 -12.01 5.05 7.60
N MET A 54 -11.34 4.30 6.72
CA MET A 54 -9.92 4.47 6.48
C MET A 54 -9.56 5.87 5.98
N GLY A 55 -10.48 6.55 5.28
CA GLY A 55 -10.27 7.90 4.78
C GLY A 55 -10.58 8.97 5.79
N ASP A 56 -11.77 8.92 6.36
CA ASP A 56 -12.33 9.99 7.18
C ASP A 56 -11.79 9.90 8.61
N SER A 57 -11.77 8.70 9.19
CA SER A 57 -11.35 8.49 10.59
C SER A 57 -9.84 8.25 10.72
N LEU A 58 -9.25 7.48 9.81
CA LEU A 58 -7.83 7.11 9.90
C LEU A 58 -6.90 8.02 9.08
N ALA A 59 -7.46 8.95 8.29
CA ALA A 59 -6.73 9.86 7.41
C ALA A 59 -5.74 9.18 6.45
N ILE A 60 -6.03 7.94 6.02
CA ILE A 60 -5.13 7.16 5.15
C ILE A 60 -5.27 7.65 3.69
N PRO A 61 -4.17 7.95 2.99
CA PRO A 61 -4.22 8.37 1.59
C PRO A 61 -4.88 7.34 0.67
N VAL A 62 -5.65 7.81 -0.31
CA VAL A 62 -6.43 6.97 -1.24
C VAL A 62 -5.60 5.83 -1.87
N ARG A 63 -4.34 6.09 -2.24
CA ARG A 63 -3.44 5.09 -2.83
C ARG A 63 -3.15 3.93 -1.88
N LYS A 64 -2.85 4.22 -0.61
CA LYS A 64 -2.60 3.21 0.44
C LYS A 64 -3.89 2.43 0.72
N ARG A 65 -5.06 3.11 0.82
CA ARG A 65 -6.37 2.46 1.04
C ARG A 65 -6.69 1.40 -0.02
N LYS A 66 -6.62 1.78 -1.30
CA LYS A 66 -6.89 0.85 -2.42
C LYS A 66 -5.96 -0.37 -2.38
N TYR A 67 -4.70 -0.15 -2.05
CA TYR A 67 -3.69 -1.20 -1.99
C TYR A 67 -3.91 -2.16 -0.81
N ILE A 68 -4.22 -1.63 0.38
CA ILE A 68 -4.53 -2.43 1.57
C ILE A 68 -5.78 -3.29 1.33
N LEU A 69 -6.84 -2.70 0.77
CA LEU A 69 -8.08 -3.43 0.46
C LEU A 69 -7.86 -4.55 -0.57
N LEU A 70 -7.05 -4.29 -1.61
CA LEU A 70 -6.67 -5.32 -2.57
C LEU A 70 -5.96 -6.50 -1.90
N TRP A 71 -4.97 -6.20 -1.04
CA TRP A 71 -4.22 -7.22 -0.33
C TRP A 71 -5.06 -8.00 0.69
N ARG A 72 -6.01 -7.34 1.37
CA ARG A 72 -6.97 -8.03 2.23
C ARG A 72 -7.76 -9.09 1.46
N GLU A 73 -8.26 -8.76 0.27
CA GLU A 73 -8.99 -9.70 -0.57
C GLU A 73 -8.11 -10.84 -1.07
N TRP A 74 -6.86 -10.56 -1.45
CA TRP A 74 -5.91 -11.61 -1.81
C TRP A 74 -5.57 -12.53 -0.64
N PHE A 75 -5.41 -11.96 0.56
CA PHE A 75 -5.15 -12.74 1.76
C PHE A 75 -6.33 -13.65 2.12
N LYS A 76 -7.56 -13.16 1.98
CA LYS A 76 -8.78 -13.98 2.15
C LYS A 76 -8.85 -15.14 1.15
N ARG A 77 -8.32 -14.96 -0.06
CA ARG A 77 -8.22 -16.01 -1.11
C ARG A 77 -7.06 -16.98 -0.91
N GLY A 78 -6.30 -16.85 0.17
CA GLY A 78 -5.20 -17.75 0.47
C GLY A 78 -3.83 -17.25 -0.01
N ILE A 79 -3.74 -16.16 -0.77
CA ILE A 79 -2.48 -15.62 -1.29
C ILE A 79 -1.67 -14.97 -0.16
N GLU A 80 -0.39 -15.32 -0.06
CA GLU A 80 0.48 -14.76 0.97
C GLU A 80 0.91 -13.31 0.64
N PRO A 81 0.91 -12.40 1.64
CA PRO A 81 1.38 -11.03 1.50
C PRO A 81 2.84 -10.99 1.10
N ARG A 82 3.14 -10.25 0.03
CA ARG A 82 4.51 -10.01 -0.44
C ARG A 82 4.66 -8.60 -0.95
N THR A 83 5.87 -8.08 -0.91
CA THR A 83 6.15 -6.74 -1.45
C THR A 83 6.14 -6.78 -2.98
N ILE A 84 5.18 -6.07 -3.58
CA ILE A 84 5.17 -5.83 -5.03
C ILE A 84 5.82 -4.47 -5.29
N GLU A 85 7.09 -4.51 -5.68
CA GLU A 85 7.84 -3.33 -6.08
C GLU A 85 7.12 -2.57 -7.21
N ILE A 86 7.17 -1.24 -7.13
CA ILE A 86 6.63 -0.40 -8.20
C ILE A 86 7.67 -0.38 -9.32
N PRO A 87 7.34 -0.86 -10.53
CA PRO A 87 8.32 -0.89 -11.62
C PRO A 87 8.78 0.53 -11.93
N LYS A 88 10.10 0.75 -11.88
CA LYS A 88 10.71 2.04 -12.22
C LYS A 88 10.64 2.23 -13.73
N ARG A 89 9.60 2.90 -14.22
CA ARG A 89 9.47 3.19 -15.65
C ARG A 89 10.58 4.17 -16.08
N ALA A 90 11.47 3.73 -16.96
CA ALA A 90 12.53 4.59 -17.48
C ALA A 90 11.94 5.74 -18.32
N LYS A 91 12.13 6.99 -17.88
CA LYS A 91 11.69 8.18 -18.63
C LYS A 91 12.66 8.48 -19.79
N LYS A 92 12.69 7.63 -20.83
CA LYS A 92 13.62 7.74 -21.97
C LYS A 92 13.60 9.15 -22.61
N HIS A 93 12.41 9.72 -22.82
CA HIS A 93 12.26 11.07 -23.35
C HIS A 93 12.93 12.14 -22.47
N LEU A 94 12.81 12.02 -21.15
CA LEU A 94 13.45 12.96 -20.22
C LEU A 94 14.98 12.88 -20.30
N ARG A 95 15.54 11.67 -20.45
CA ARG A 95 16.99 11.48 -20.67
C ARG A 95 17.45 12.19 -21.94
N LEU A 96 16.69 12.06 -23.03
CA LEU A 96 16.99 12.73 -24.29
C LEU A 96 16.91 14.25 -24.15
N LYS A 97 15.86 14.78 -23.52
CA LYS A 97 15.68 16.21 -23.26
C LYS A 97 16.85 16.80 -22.45
N ASN A 98 17.24 16.12 -21.37
CA ASN A 98 18.37 16.54 -20.53
C ASN A 98 19.69 16.53 -21.31
N ARG A 99 19.92 15.51 -22.16
CA ARG A 99 21.11 15.43 -23.02
C ARG A 99 21.18 16.62 -23.98
N VAL A 100 20.07 16.95 -24.64
CA VAL A 100 20.01 18.09 -25.56
C VAL A 100 20.25 19.40 -24.80
N GLN A 101 19.68 19.57 -23.60
CA GLN A 101 19.88 20.75 -22.78
C GLN A 101 21.35 20.91 -22.34
N LEU A 102 22.01 19.83 -21.91
CA LEU A 102 23.44 19.84 -21.57
C LEU A 102 24.30 20.23 -22.77
N VAL A 103 24.01 19.71 -23.97
CA VAL A 103 24.72 20.10 -25.19
C VAL A 103 24.52 21.59 -25.49
N ARG A 104 23.31 22.14 -25.30
CA ARG A 104 23.05 23.58 -25.46
C ARG A 104 23.82 24.44 -24.46
N LEU A 105 23.81 24.06 -23.17
CA LEU A 105 24.53 24.79 -22.12
C LEU A 105 26.04 24.79 -22.38
N LYS A 106 26.61 23.65 -22.76
CA LYS A 106 28.02 23.54 -23.17
C LYS A 106 28.34 24.43 -24.38
N LYS A 107 27.46 24.46 -25.38
CA LYS A 107 27.61 25.34 -26.54
C LYS A 107 27.56 26.83 -26.16
N GLN A 108 26.82 27.18 -25.11
CA GLN A 108 26.71 28.55 -24.59
C GLN A 108 27.81 28.89 -23.56
N GLY A 109 28.72 27.98 -23.24
CA GLY A 109 29.77 28.20 -22.23
C GLY A 109 29.27 28.30 -20.78
N LEU A 110 28.04 27.84 -20.53
CA LEU A 110 27.36 27.95 -19.24
C LEU A 110 27.51 26.69 -18.36
N ALA A 111 28.24 25.67 -18.83
CA ALA A 111 28.41 24.38 -18.18
C ALA A 111 29.76 23.73 -18.50
#